data_AF-A0AAJ6NBV3-F1
#
_entry.id   AF-A0AAJ6NBV3-F1
#
_cell.length_a   1.000
_cell.length_b   1.000
_cell.length_c   1.000
_cell.angle_alpha   90.00
_cell.angle_beta   90.00
_cell.angle_gamma   90.00
#
_symmetry.space_group_name_H-M   'P 1'
#
loop_
_entity.id
_entity.type
_entity.pdbx_description
1 polymer ?
#
loop_
_entity_poly.entity_id
_entity_poly.type
_entity_poly.pdbx_seq_one_letter_code
_entity_poly.pdbx_strand_id
1 'polypeptide(L)'
;MTFNNSIHQELAIFEPYLDKSLTIYTRCFSQQTQTVQQFVNEIEQTAQILSKLTQNDMAEFYSDRLILQYRTLQKGIERLKNKTHQSEKMRKKFQSSYRFPKNIHAMRPSKRLEEYKKALRLLNDKISWIIEQGYDAQTMDDKTYWQIKLQETDFRKQKCLDAIEKTEEELLKSR
;
A
#
# COMPACT_ATOMS: atom_id res chain seq x y z
N MET A 1 -30.64 -9.56 9.77
CA MET A 1 -29.60 -9.47 8.71
C MET A 1 -30.09 -10.30 7.54
N THR A 2 -30.28 -9.70 6.36
CA THR A 2 -30.65 -10.44 5.15
C THR A 2 -29.40 -11.04 4.50
N PHE A 3 -29.52 -12.19 3.84
CA PHE A 3 -28.42 -12.89 3.15
C PHE A 3 -27.58 -11.95 2.24
N ASN A 4 -28.24 -11.06 1.51
CA ASN A 4 -27.59 -10.09 0.63
C ASN A 4 -26.74 -9.06 1.41
N ASN A 5 -27.19 -8.61 2.59
CA ASN A 5 -26.42 -7.67 3.40
C ASN A 5 -25.13 -8.30 3.94
N SER A 6 -25.16 -9.59 4.30
CA SER A 6 -23.96 -10.32 4.72
C SER A 6 -22.97 -10.50 3.59
N ILE A 7 -23.44 -10.72 2.35
CA ILE A 7 -22.56 -10.81 1.18
C ILE A 7 -21.89 -9.47 0.87
N HIS A 8 -22.64 -8.36 0.89
CA HIS A 8 -22.03 -7.04 0.70
C HIS A 8 -20.94 -6.74 1.74
N GLN A 9 -21.16 -7.11 3.01
CA GLN A 9 -20.15 -6.96 4.07
C GLN A 9 -18.90 -7.79 3.79
N GLU A 10 -19.05 -9.03 3.33
CA GLU A 10 -17.92 -9.90 2.95
C GLU A 10 -17.17 -9.39 1.72
N LEU A 11 -17.86 -8.74 0.78
CA LEU A 11 -17.25 -8.16 -0.43
C LEU A 11 -16.53 -6.83 -0.16
N ALA A 12 -16.81 -6.16 0.96
CA ALA A 12 -16.15 -4.90 1.34
C ALA A 12 -14.62 -5.05 1.44
N ILE A 13 -14.11 -6.27 1.69
CA ILE A 13 -12.67 -6.55 1.71
C ILE A 13 -11.99 -6.28 0.36
N PHE A 14 -12.75 -6.20 -0.73
CA PHE A 14 -12.28 -5.95 -2.09
C PHE A 14 -12.32 -4.48 -2.50
N GLU A 15 -12.96 -3.59 -1.71
CA GLU A 15 -13.08 -2.15 -1.99
C GLU A 15 -11.74 -1.46 -2.32
N PRO A 16 -10.61 -1.74 -1.63
CA PRO A 16 -9.33 -1.10 -1.93
C PRO A 16 -8.74 -1.47 -3.30
N TYR A 17 -9.31 -2.45 -3.98
CA TYR A 17 -8.78 -3.04 -5.21
C TYR A 17 -9.70 -2.89 -6.41
N LEU A 18 -10.86 -2.22 -6.28
CA LEU A 18 -11.91 -2.17 -7.31
C LEU A 18 -11.40 -1.77 -8.70
N ASP A 19 -10.49 -0.81 -8.77
CA ASP A 19 -9.91 -0.30 -10.03
C ASP A 19 -8.84 -1.20 -10.63
N LYS A 20 -8.42 -2.26 -9.93
CA LYS A 20 -7.37 -3.16 -10.41
C LYS A 20 -7.93 -4.19 -11.39
N SER A 21 -7.24 -4.38 -12.50
CA SER A 21 -7.52 -5.46 -13.46
C SER A 21 -6.90 -6.77 -12.98
N LEU A 22 -7.67 -7.85 -13.07
CA LEU A 22 -7.24 -9.20 -12.74
C LEU A 22 -7.60 -10.15 -13.88
N THR A 23 -6.73 -11.13 -14.11
CA THR A 23 -7.01 -12.27 -14.98
C THR A 23 -7.23 -13.51 -14.15
N ILE A 24 -8.43 -14.07 -14.22
CA ILE A 24 -8.89 -15.30 -13.57
C ILE A 24 -9.15 -16.35 -14.65
N TYR A 25 -8.36 -17.43 -14.63
CA TYR A 25 -8.48 -18.52 -15.61
C TYR A 25 -9.57 -19.54 -15.27
N THR A 26 -10.08 -19.51 -14.04
CA THR A 26 -11.19 -20.38 -13.61
C THR A 26 -12.48 -19.94 -14.30
N ARG A 27 -13.20 -20.88 -14.92
CA ARG A 27 -14.49 -20.64 -15.60
C ARG A 27 -15.66 -20.44 -14.61
N CYS A 28 -15.51 -19.53 -13.66
CA CYS A 28 -16.56 -19.16 -12.70
C CYS A 28 -17.14 -17.76 -12.94
N PHE A 29 -16.46 -16.96 -13.77
CA PHE A 29 -16.87 -15.62 -14.20
C PHE A 29 -17.14 -15.58 -15.70
N SER A 30 -17.88 -14.57 -16.14
CA SER A 30 -18.28 -14.40 -17.54
C SER A 30 -17.08 -14.12 -18.46
N GLN A 31 -16.11 -13.34 -17.98
CA GLN A 31 -14.87 -13.06 -18.68
C GLN A 31 -13.67 -13.35 -17.78
N GLN A 32 -12.56 -13.76 -18.40
CA GLN A 32 -11.34 -14.09 -17.68
C GLN A 32 -10.59 -12.85 -17.20
N THR A 33 -10.60 -11.75 -17.96
CA THR A 33 -9.88 -10.52 -17.60
C THR A 33 -10.86 -9.39 -17.43
N GLN A 34 -10.99 -8.91 -16.19
CA GLN A 34 -11.94 -7.85 -15.80
C GLN A 34 -11.37 -7.04 -14.64
N THR A 35 -11.99 -5.90 -14.32
CA THR A 35 -11.69 -5.18 -13.07
C THR A 35 -12.23 -5.94 -11.86
N VAL A 36 -11.63 -5.72 -10.68
CA VAL A 36 -12.15 -6.28 -9.42
C VAL A 36 -13.60 -5.84 -9.20
N GLN A 37 -13.95 -4.60 -9.55
CA GLN A 37 -15.34 -4.13 -9.48
C GLN A 37 -16.29 -4.98 -10.33
N GLN A 38 -15.89 -5.34 -11.55
CA GLN A 38 -16.71 -6.20 -12.42
C GLN A 38 -16.88 -7.60 -11.83
N PHE A 39 -15.82 -8.17 -11.24
CA PHE A 39 -15.92 -9.45 -10.54
C PHE A 39 -16.82 -9.40 -9.30
N VAL A 40 -16.75 -8.31 -8.51
CA VAL A 40 -17.62 -8.08 -7.35
C VAL A 40 -19.09 -7.99 -7.79
N ASN A 41 -19.38 -7.23 -8.85
CA ASN A 41 -20.73 -7.11 -9.40
C ASN A 41 -21.30 -8.47 -9.87
N GLU A 42 -20.47 -9.33 -10.49
CA GLU A 42 -20.90 -10.69 -10.87
C GLU A 42 -21.21 -11.59 -9.65
N ILE A 43 -20.46 -11.43 -8.54
CA ILE A 43 -20.73 -12.16 -7.30
C ILE A 43 -22.05 -11.71 -6.69
N GLU A 44 -22.30 -10.39 -6.67
CA GLU A 44 -23.57 -9.83 -6.17
C GLU A 44 -24.76 -10.29 -7.03
N GLN A 45 -24.60 -10.34 -8.35
CA GLN A 45 -25.63 -10.89 -9.24
C GLN A 45 -25.91 -12.37 -8.94
N THR A 46 -24.86 -13.17 -8.73
CA THR A 46 -24.98 -14.60 -8.39
C THR A 46 -25.70 -14.78 -7.05
N ALA A 47 -25.38 -13.95 -6.06
CA ALA A 47 -26.05 -13.92 -4.75
C ALA A 47 -27.53 -13.54 -4.86
N GLN A 48 -27.86 -12.53 -5.66
CA GLN A 48 -29.24 -12.11 -5.90
C GLN A 48 -30.06 -13.21 -6.56
N ILE A 49 -29.50 -13.92 -7.54
CA ILE A 49 -30.15 -15.09 -8.17
C ILE A 49 -30.44 -16.14 -7.11
N LEU A 50 -29.46 -16.48 -6.27
CA LEU A 50 -29.60 -17.45 -5.19
C LEU A 50 -30.70 -17.05 -4.20
N SER A 51 -30.80 -15.77 -3.85
CA SER A 51 -31.82 -15.26 -2.93
C SER A 51 -33.26 -15.32 -3.48
N LYS A 52 -33.41 -15.42 -4.81
CA LYS A 52 -34.71 -15.48 -5.50
C LYS A 52 -35.09 -16.88 -5.97
N LEU A 53 -34.18 -17.85 -5.88
CA LEU A 53 -34.43 -19.22 -6.29
C LEU A 53 -35.35 -19.92 -5.28
N THR A 54 -36.46 -20.47 -5.79
CA THR A 54 -37.43 -21.28 -5.04
C THR A 54 -37.29 -22.78 -5.32
N GLN A 55 -36.55 -23.17 -6.36
CA GLN A 55 -36.29 -24.57 -6.74
C GLN A 55 -34.94 -25.04 -6.20
N ASN A 56 -34.95 -26.15 -5.46
CA ASN A 56 -33.80 -26.70 -4.76
C ASN A 56 -32.63 -27.11 -5.68
N ASP A 57 -32.93 -27.63 -6.88
CA ASP A 57 -31.92 -28.25 -7.75
C ASP A 57 -30.92 -27.26 -8.34
N MET A 58 -31.29 -25.98 -8.44
CA MET A 58 -30.39 -24.92 -8.91
C MET A 58 -29.68 -24.21 -7.76
N ALA A 59 -30.20 -24.30 -6.53
CA ALA A 59 -29.63 -23.61 -5.38
C ALA A 59 -28.22 -24.13 -5.04
N GLU A 60 -27.98 -25.43 -5.18
CA GLU A 60 -26.66 -26.05 -4.98
C GLU A 60 -25.65 -25.59 -6.03
N PHE A 61 -26.04 -25.54 -7.31
CA PHE A 61 -25.17 -25.06 -8.38
C PHE A 61 -24.76 -23.59 -8.18
N TYR A 62 -25.71 -22.72 -7.83
CA TYR A 62 -25.43 -21.29 -7.62
C TYR A 62 -24.66 -21.04 -6.32
N SER A 63 -24.85 -21.85 -5.27
CA SER A 63 -24.09 -21.73 -4.02
C SER A 63 -22.62 -22.13 -4.23
N ASP A 64 -22.37 -23.23 -4.93
CA ASP A 64 -21.02 -23.66 -5.29
C ASP A 64 -20.33 -22.64 -6.20
N ARG A 65 -21.05 -22.11 -7.17
CA ARG A 65 -20.55 -21.05 -8.05
C ARG A 65 -20.17 -19.80 -7.26
N LEU A 66 -21.01 -19.37 -6.32
CA LEU A 66 -20.77 -18.19 -5.48
C LEU A 66 -19.51 -18.37 -4.62
N ILE A 67 -19.37 -19.53 -3.96
CA ILE A 67 -18.19 -19.86 -3.16
C ILE A 67 -16.93 -19.88 -4.04
N LEU A 68 -17.02 -20.49 -5.23
CA LEU A 68 -15.92 -20.56 -6.16
C LEU A 68 -15.49 -19.18 -6.65
N GLN A 69 -16.45 -18.30 -6.99
CA GLN A 69 -16.18 -16.93 -7.40
C GLN A 69 -15.47 -16.14 -6.31
N TYR A 70 -16.00 -16.17 -5.08
CA TYR A 70 -15.39 -15.47 -3.93
C TYR A 70 -13.96 -15.94 -3.66
N ARG A 71 -13.75 -17.26 -3.54
CA ARG A 71 -12.42 -17.83 -3.27
C ARG A 71 -11.43 -17.52 -4.39
N THR A 72 -11.88 -17.51 -5.64
CA THR A 72 -11.01 -17.25 -6.78
C THR A 72 -10.61 -15.78 -6.85
N LEU A 73 -11.55 -14.86 -6.58
CA LEU A 73 -11.27 -13.42 -6.49
C LEU A 73 -10.32 -13.11 -5.33
N GLN A 74 -10.56 -13.69 -4.15
CA GLN A 74 -9.68 -13.55 -2.98
C GLN A 74 -8.24 -13.99 -3.31
N LYS A 75 -8.06 -15.17 -3.91
CA LYS A 75 -6.74 -15.64 -4.36
C LYS A 75 -6.12 -14.74 -5.42
N GLY A 76 -6.92 -14.19 -6.32
CA GLY A 76 -6.48 -13.21 -7.33
C GLY A 76 -5.89 -11.95 -6.68
N ILE A 77 -6.57 -11.42 -5.65
CA ILE A 77 -6.14 -10.23 -4.92
C ILE A 77 -4.91 -10.52 -4.05
N GLU A 78 -4.82 -11.68 -3.41
CA GLU A 78 -3.61 -12.10 -2.70
C GLU A 78 -2.38 -12.16 -3.63
N ARG A 79 -2.55 -12.67 -4.85
CA ARG A 79 -1.49 -12.64 -5.87
C ARG A 79 -1.12 -11.22 -6.27
N LEU A 80 -2.09 -10.31 -6.38
CA LEU A 80 -1.84 -8.90 -6.66
C LEU A 80 -1.03 -8.23 -5.54
N LYS A 81 -1.39 -8.46 -4.27
CA LYS A 81 -0.63 -8.02 -3.10
C LYS A 81 0.81 -8.53 -3.14
N ASN A 82 0.98 -9.83 -3.42
CA ASN A 82 2.31 -10.46 -3.46
C ASN A 82 3.18 -9.93 -4.60
N LYS A 83 2.60 -9.64 -5.78
CA LYS A 83 3.32 -9.00 -6.89
C LYS A 83 3.84 -7.61 -6.51
N THR A 84 3.04 -6.80 -5.83
CA THR A 84 3.47 -5.47 -5.33
C THR A 84 4.62 -5.59 -4.33
N HIS A 85 4.58 -6.57 -3.42
CA HIS A 85 5.69 -6.79 -2.48
C HIS A 85 6.96 -7.33 -3.14
N GLN A 86 6.83 -8.12 -4.20
CA GLN A 86 7.99 -8.59 -4.97
C GLN A 86 8.65 -7.45 -5.75
N SER A 87 7.86 -6.57 -6.38
CA SER A 87 8.41 -5.41 -7.08
C SER A 87 9.14 -4.46 -6.12
N GLU A 88 8.62 -4.24 -4.91
CA GLU A 88 9.32 -3.47 -3.88
C GLU A 88 10.65 -4.10 -3.43
N LYS A 89 10.73 -5.44 -3.36
CA LYS A 89 11.97 -6.14 -3.00
C LYS A 89 13.05 -6.04 -4.09
N MET A 90 12.66 -5.92 -5.35
CA MET A 90 13.59 -5.76 -6.48
C MET A 90 14.10 -4.32 -6.63
N ARG A 91 13.41 -3.32 -6.06
CA ARG A 91 13.85 -1.93 -6.13
C ARG A 91 15.15 -1.73 -5.33
N LYS A 92 16.07 -0.96 -5.91
CA LYS A 92 17.33 -0.57 -5.24
C LYS A 92 17.00 0.13 -3.92
N LYS A 93 17.88 -0.02 -2.92
CA LYS A 93 17.71 0.58 -1.60
C LYS A 93 18.85 1.55 -1.33
N PHE A 94 18.50 2.71 -0.79
CA PHE A 94 19.50 3.65 -0.28
C PHE A 94 20.28 3.00 0.87
N GLN A 95 21.61 3.06 0.79
CA GLN A 95 22.51 2.50 1.79
C GLN A 95 23.30 3.61 2.45
N SER A 96 23.44 3.52 3.77
CA SER A 96 24.26 4.43 4.56
C SER A 96 24.76 3.73 5.81
N SER A 97 25.97 4.09 6.23
CA SER A 97 26.58 3.67 7.48
C SER A 97 26.03 4.44 8.70
N TYR A 98 25.44 5.62 8.50
CA TYR A 98 24.91 6.44 9.60
C TYR A 98 23.58 5.88 10.10
N ARG A 99 23.46 5.77 11.43
CA ARG A 99 22.24 5.35 12.11
C ARG A 99 21.86 6.41 13.14
N PHE A 100 20.65 6.92 13.01
CA PHE A 100 20.14 7.91 13.95
C PHE A 100 19.99 7.30 15.36
N PRO A 101 20.48 7.97 16.42
CA PRO A 101 20.36 7.46 17.79
C PRO A 101 18.91 7.30 18.25
N LYS A 102 18.57 6.15 18.86
CA LYS A 102 17.21 5.89 19.37
C LYS A 102 16.82 6.82 20.53
N ASN A 103 17.78 7.21 21.37
CA ASN A 103 17.56 8.01 22.57
C ASN A 103 18.06 9.44 22.38
N ILE A 104 17.71 10.08 21.25
CA ILE A 104 18.18 11.43 20.92
C ILE A 104 17.92 12.42 22.05
N HIS A 105 16.74 12.41 22.65
CA HIS A 105 16.32 13.39 23.66
C HIS A 105 17.06 13.27 25.00
N ALA A 106 17.69 12.12 25.29
CA ALA A 106 18.49 11.94 26.51
C ALA A 106 19.89 12.56 26.40
N MET A 107 20.32 12.94 25.19
CA MET A 107 21.62 13.56 24.98
C MET A 107 21.58 15.05 25.32
N ARG A 108 22.74 15.61 25.67
CA ARG A 108 22.91 17.05 25.88
C ARG A 108 22.52 17.83 24.61
N PRO A 109 21.96 19.04 24.72
CA PRO A 109 21.51 19.83 23.58
C PRO A 109 22.55 19.97 22.45
N SER A 110 23.82 20.20 22.79
CA SER A 110 24.91 20.28 21.80
C SER A 110 25.12 18.99 21.00
N LYS A 111 25.10 17.83 21.66
CA LYS A 111 25.20 16.53 20.99
C LYS A 111 23.95 16.22 20.16
N ARG A 112 22.75 16.57 20.65
CA ARG A 112 21.50 16.43 19.89
C ARG A 112 21.57 17.20 18.57
N LEU A 113 22.03 18.44 18.63
CA LEU A 113 22.21 19.29 17.46
C LEU A 113 23.16 18.67 16.42
N GLU A 114 24.28 18.11 16.87
CA GLU A 114 25.24 17.45 15.98
C GLU A 114 24.60 16.24 15.27
N GLU A 115 23.86 15.41 15.99
CA GLU A 115 23.18 14.23 15.44
C GLU A 115 22.03 14.60 14.49
N TYR A 116 21.28 15.67 14.77
CA TYR A 116 20.30 16.20 13.81
C TYR A 116 20.97 16.74 12.55
N LYS A 117 22.13 17.42 12.65
CA LYS A 117 22.90 17.88 11.48
C LYS A 117 23.44 16.72 10.64
N LYS A 118 23.88 15.63 11.27
CA LYS A 118 24.25 14.38 10.57
C LYS A 118 23.05 13.75 9.89
N ALA A 119 21.90 13.69 10.56
CA ALA A 119 20.66 13.18 9.99
C ALA A 119 20.19 14.01 8.80
N LEU A 120 20.30 15.33 8.88
CA LEU A 120 19.95 16.23 7.78
C LEU A 120 20.81 15.99 6.53
N ARG A 121 22.13 15.81 6.69
CA ARG A 121 23.01 15.44 5.57
C ARG A 121 22.55 14.13 4.93
N LEU A 122 22.30 13.11 5.75
CA LEU A 122 21.83 11.83 5.26
C LEU A 122 20.50 11.93 4.49
N LEU A 123 19.56 12.75 4.99
CA LEU A 123 18.28 12.97 4.32
C LEU A 123 18.47 13.67 2.97
N ASN A 124 19.39 14.64 2.86
CA ASN A 124 19.72 15.26 1.58
C ASN A 124 20.35 14.25 0.60
N ASP A 125 21.30 13.44 1.04
CA ASP A 125 21.91 12.40 0.20
C ASP A 125 20.84 11.42 -0.31
N LYS A 126 19.91 11.05 0.58
CA LYS A 126 18.79 10.18 0.23
C LYS A 126 17.84 10.83 -0.78
N ILE A 127 17.58 12.14 -0.65
CA ILE A 127 16.75 12.89 -1.61
C ILE A 127 17.41 12.87 -2.99
N SER A 128 18.70 13.21 -3.09
CA SER A 128 19.42 13.15 -4.36
C SER A 128 19.37 11.75 -4.98
N TRP A 129 19.60 10.71 -4.16
CA TRP A 129 19.51 9.33 -4.63
C TRP A 129 18.10 8.95 -5.10
N ILE A 130 17.03 9.35 -4.39
CA ILE A 130 15.64 9.10 -4.82
C ILE A 130 15.35 9.79 -6.16
N ILE A 131 15.83 11.02 -6.34
CA ILE A 131 15.67 11.78 -7.58
C ILE A 131 16.33 11.03 -8.74
N GLU A 132 17.56 10.54 -8.57
CA GLU A 132 18.26 9.70 -9.55
C GLU A 132 17.45 8.44 -9.90
N GLN A 133 16.91 7.73 -8.90
CA GLN A 133 16.08 6.55 -9.16
C GLN A 133 14.77 6.90 -9.89
N GLY A 134 14.21 8.07 -9.62
CA GLY A 134 13.03 8.59 -10.32
C GLY A 134 13.31 8.91 -11.80
N TYR A 135 14.50 9.39 -12.13
CA TYR A 135 14.93 9.61 -13.52
C TYR A 135 15.15 8.30 -14.27
N ASP A 136 15.73 7.28 -13.61
CA ASP A 136 15.97 5.95 -14.18
C ASP A 136 14.68 5.11 -14.35
N ALA A 137 13.56 5.56 -13.78
CA ALA A 137 12.30 4.81 -13.80
C ALA A 137 11.65 4.78 -15.19
N GLN A 138 11.46 3.57 -15.73
CA GLN A 138 10.87 3.36 -17.05
C GLN A 138 9.34 3.32 -17.04
N THR A 139 8.75 2.87 -15.94
CA THR A 139 7.29 2.71 -15.81
C THR A 139 6.66 3.90 -15.07
N MET A 140 5.40 4.22 -15.37
CA MET A 140 4.67 5.25 -14.65
C MET A 140 4.50 4.88 -13.16
N ASP A 141 4.26 3.60 -12.86
CA ASP A 141 4.12 3.09 -11.49
C ASP A 141 5.40 3.32 -10.66
N ASP A 142 6.58 3.08 -11.25
CA ASP A 142 7.85 3.34 -10.56
C ASP A 142 8.09 4.85 -10.37
N LYS A 143 7.74 5.69 -11.35
CA LYS A 143 7.81 7.15 -11.21
C LYS A 143 6.93 7.66 -10.06
N THR A 144 5.68 7.20 -9.99
CA THR A 144 4.76 7.53 -8.90
C THR A 144 5.31 7.05 -7.55
N TYR A 145 5.87 5.84 -7.49
CA TYR A 145 6.51 5.32 -6.28
C TYR A 145 7.65 6.22 -5.79
N TRP A 146 8.58 6.59 -6.67
CA TRP A 146 9.71 7.46 -6.30
C TRP A 146 9.26 8.86 -5.91
N GLN A 147 8.22 9.40 -6.55
CA GLN A 147 7.62 10.68 -6.18
C GLN A 147 7.03 10.66 -4.77
N ILE A 148 6.29 9.60 -4.42
CA ILE A 148 5.77 9.42 -3.05
C ILE A 148 6.93 9.33 -2.05
N LYS A 149 8.00 8.58 -2.37
CA LYS A 149 9.17 8.45 -1.49
C LYS A 149 9.94 9.75 -1.33
N LEU A 150 10.00 10.58 -2.36
CA LEU A 150 10.57 11.91 -2.30
C LEU A 150 9.79 12.78 -1.31
N GLN A 151 8.47 12.88 -1.48
CA GLN A 151 7.59 13.64 -0.58
C GLN A 151 7.69 13.18 0.88
N GLU A 152 7.68 11.87 1.14
CA GLU A 152 7.87 11.32 2.48
C GLU A 152 9.23 11.73 3.09
N THR A 153 10.29 11.74 2.28
CA THR A 153 11.65 12.06 2.74
C THR A 153 11.82 13.56 2.96
N ASP A 154 11.24 14.41 2.11
CA ASP A 154 11.21 15.85 2.28
C ASP A 154 10.46 16.26 3.55
N PHE A 155 9.32 15.63 3.84
CA PHE A 155 8.60 15.88 5.09
C PHE A 155 9.46 15.54 6.33
N ARG A 156 10.24 14.46 6.28
CA ARG A 156 11.18 14.11 7.36
C ARG A 156 12.32 15.12 7.48
N LYS A 157 12.81 15.65 6.35
CA LYS A 157 13.80 16.72 6.32
C LYS A 157 13.27 17.98 7.00
N GLN A 158 12.04 18.39 6.71
CA GLN A 158 11.42 19.55 7.37
C GLN A 158 11.35 19.36 8.89
N LYS A 159 10.84 18.21 9.35
CA LYS A 159 10.84 17.91 10.80
C LYS A 159 12.23 17.92 11.43
N CYS A 160 13.26 17.51 10.70
CA CYS A 160 14.63 17.55 11.17
C CYS A 160 15.14 18.99 11.30
N LEU A 161 14.78 19.87 10.36
CA LEU A 161 15.11 21.30 10.41
C LEU A 161 14.43 21.98 11.61
N ASP A 162 13.13 21.74 11.83
CA ASP A 162 12.41 22.26 12.99
C ASP A 162 13.05 21.82 14.31
N ALA A 163 13.55 20.58 14.37
CA ALA A 163 14.22 20.06 15.56
C ALA A 163 15.60 20.70 15.78
N ILE A 164 16.33 21.01 14.69
CA ILE A 164 17.60 21.74 14.74
C ILE A 164 17.35 23.15 15.30
N GLU A 165 16.41 23.88 14.71
CA GLU A 165 16.08 25.26 15.12
C GLU A 165 15.72 25.33 16.60
N LYS A 166 14.79 24.48 17.07
CA LYS A 166 14.41 24.40 18.48
C LYS A 166 15.59 24.08 19.41
N THR A 167 16.49 23.19 18.98
CA THR A 167 17.66 22.81 19.79
C THR A 167 18.69 23.95 19.82
N GLU A 168 18.84 24.71 18.75
CA GLU A 168 19.70 25.90 18.67
C GLU A 168 19.17 27.01 19.58
N GLU A 169 17.86 27.27 19.58
CA GLU A 169 17.24 28.21 20.52
C GLU A 169 17.44 27.81 21.99
N GLU A 170 17.27 26.54 22.33
CA GLU A 170 17.50 26.01 23.68
C GLU A 170 18.94 26.25 24.13
N LEU A 171 19.91 25.99 23.24
CA LEU A 171 21.32 26.22 23.49
C LEU A 171 21.63 27.70 23.74
N LEU A 172 21.00 28.60 22.97
CA LEU A 172 21.16 30.05 23.14
C LEU A 172 20.59 30.55 24.47
N LYS A 173 19.43 30.03 24.90
CA LYS A 173 18.81 30.37 26.19
C LYS A 173 19.54 29.80 27.41
N SER A 174 20.36 28.76 27.19
CA SER A 174 21.15 28.10 28.24
C SER A 174 22.56 28.68 28.42
N ARG A 175 22.92 29.70 27.64
CA ARG A 175 24.15 30.49 27.77
C ARG A 175 23.90 31.75 28.57
#